data_AF-A0A2S0QAC7-F1
#
_entry.id   AF-A0A2S0QAC7-F1
#
_cell.length_a   1.000
_cell.length_b   1.000
_cell.length_c   1.000
_cell.angle_alpha   90.00
_cell.angle_beta   90.00
_cell.angle_gamma   90.00
#
_symmetry.space_group_name_H-M   'P 1'
#
loop_
_entity.id
_entity.type
_entity.pdbx_description
1 polymer ?
#
loop_
_entity_poly.entity_id
_entity_poly.type
_entity_poly.pdbx_seq_one_letter_code
_entity_poly.pdbx_strand_id
1 'polypeptide(L)' 'MLGVNLEETRVYQEAKAEGREEGREEGREGLKLELVPRMLARGLTIEEVSQLLGLTPEQVRLATE' A
#
# COMPACT_ATOMS: atom_id res chain seq x y z
N MET A 1 20.58 -31.43 -16.56
CA MET A 1 19.79 -30.33 -15.95
C MET A 1 18.35 -30.57 -16.33
N LEU A 2 17.43 -30.56 -15.37
CA LEU A 2 15.99 -30.67 -15.65
C LEU A 2 15.59 -29.46 -16.51
N GLY A 3 15.34 -29.69 -17.80
CA GLY A 3 14.97 -28.66 -18.79
C GLY A 3 13.53 -28.17 -18.60
N VAL A 4 13.19 -27.75 -17.38
CA VAL A 4 11.87 -27.22 -17.05
C VAL A 4 11.96 -25.69 -17.09
N ASN A 5 11.16 -25.07 -17.96
CA ASN A 5 11.03 -23.63 -18.00
C ASN A 5 10.16 -23.19 -16.82
N LEU A 6 10.79 -22.74 -15.73
CA LEU A 6 10.09 -22.37 -14.50
C LEU A 6 9.01 -21.32 -14.74
N GLU A 7 9.22 -20.41 -15.70
CA GLU A 7 8.27 -19.33 -16.02
C GLU A 7 6.93 -19.82 -16.58
N GLU A 8 6.93 -20.99 -17.23
CA GLU A 8 5.73 -21.65 -17.76
C GLU A 8 4.99 -22.45 -16.69
N THR A 9 5.63 -22.70 -15.54
CA THR A 9 4.98 -23.42 -14.46
C THR A 9 3.89 -22.57 -13.84
N ARG A 10 2.76 -23.21 -13.56
CA ARG A 10 1.63 -22.60 -12.86
C ARG A 10 2.06 -21.93 -11.54
N VAL A 11 2.93 -22.59 -10.79
CA VAL A 11 3.46 -22.10 -9.50
C VAL A 11 4.18 -20.76 -9.67
N TYR A 12 5.05 -20.61 -10.68
CA TYR A 12 5.74 -19.35 -10.93
C TYR A 12 4.77 -18.23 -11.34
N GLN A 13 3.78 -18.54 -12.18
CA GLN A 13 2.79 -17.56 -12.62
C GLN A 13 1.92 -17.06 -11.46
N GLU A 14 1.49 -17.98 -10.59
CA GLU A 14 0.74 -17.67 -9.37
C GLU A 14 1.58 -16.80 -8.42
N ALA A 15 2.82 -17.20 -8.10
CA ALA A 15 3.71 -16.42 -7.24
C ALA A 15 4.02 -15.02 -7.81
N LYS A 16 4.17 -14.90 -9.12
CA LYS A 16 4.38 -13.60 -9.79
C LYS A 16 3.12 -12.73 -9.78
N ALA A 17 1.93 -13.33 -9.83
CA ALA A 17 0.67 -12.61 -9.73
C ALA A 17 0.46 -12.10 -8.29
N GLU A 18 0.65 -12.97 -7.30
CA GLU A 18 0.57 -12.67 -5.87
C GLU A 18 1.53 -11.54 -5.49
N GLY A 19 2.82 -11.64 -5.81
CA GLY A 19 3.79 -10.57 -5.50
C GLY A 19 3.49 -9.23 -6.19
N ARG A 20 2.79 -9.24 -7.34
CA ARG A 20 2.32 -8.01 -7.98
C ARG A 20 1.06 -7.44 -7.32
N GLU A 21 0.24 -8.27 -6.71
CA GLU A 21 -0.93 -7.85 -5.94
C GLU A 21 -0.47 -7.25 -4.62
N GLU A 22 0.35 -7.97 -3.86
CA GLU A 22 0.98 -7.51 -2.62
C GLU A 22 1.69 -6.17 -2.82
N GLY A 23 2.56 -6.06 -3.84
CA GLY A 23 3.27 -4.80 -4.10
C GLY A 23 2.35 -3.63 -4.48
N ARG A 24 1.16 -3.88 -5.05
CA ARG A 24 0.17 -2.83 -5.30
C ARG A 24 -0.56 -2.43 -4.02
N GLU A 25 -0.87 -3.39 -3.15
CA GLU A 25 -1.49 -3.11 -1.86
C GLU A 25 -0.54 -2.31 -0.96
N GLU A 26 0.69 -2.77 -0.79
CA GLU A 26 1.74 -2.06 -0.06
C GLU A 26 1.96 -0.64 -0.60
N GLY A 27 2.01 -0.49 -1.93
CA GLY A 27 2.17 0.82 -2.56
C GLY A 27 0.98 1.76 -2.29
N ARG A 28 -0.25 1.23 -2.26
CA ARG A 28 -1.45 2.02 -1.92
C ARG A 28 -1.43 2.44 -0.46
N GLU A 29 -1.06 1.55 0.46
CA GLU A 29 -0.99 1.86 1.89
C GLU A 29 0.12 2.87 2.18
N GLY A 30 1.31 2.68 1.61
CA GLY A 30 2.43 3.61 1.75
C GLY A 30 2.08 5.03 1.25
N LEU A 31 1.42 5.13 0.08
CA LEU A 31 0.99 6.41 -0.47
C LEU A 31 0.00 7.13 0.46
N LYS A 32 -0.96 6.42 1.04
CA LYS A 32 -1.92 7.01 1.99
C LYS A 32 -1.18 7.66 3.15
N LEU A 33 -0.26 6.95 3.79
CA LEU A 33 0.51 7.47 4.93
C LEU A 33 1.37 8.67 4.52
N GLU A 34 2.01 8.64 3.35
CA GLU A 34 2.84 9.75 2.86
C GLU A 34 2.02 11.03 2.55
N LEU A 35 0.73 10.90 2.25
CA LEU A 35 -0.16 12.04 1.98
C LEU A 35 -0.67 12.70 3.26
N VAL A 36 -0.75 11.98 4.38
CA VAL A 36 -1.24 12.48 5.67
C VAL A 36 -0.60 13.82 6.07
N PRO A 37 0.75 13.95 6.20
CA PRO A 37 1.36 15.20 6.64
C PRO A 37 1.10 16.35 5.66
N ARG A 38 1.02 16.06 4.35
CA ARG A 38 0.76 17.07 3.30
C ARG A 38 -0.68 17.59 3.33
N MET A 39 -1.63 16.77 3.77
CA MET A 39 -3.04 17.17 3.91
C MET A 39 -3.24 17.97 5.19
N LEU A 40 -2.65 17.54 6.31
CA LEU A 40 -2.68 18.29 7.56
C LEU A 40 -2.00 19.66 7.41
N ALA A 41 -0.87 19.74 6.70
CA ALA A 41 -0.21 21.01 6.39
C ALA A 41 -1.07 21.95 5.51
N ARG A 42 -2.07 21.42 4.80
CA ARG A 42 -3.05 22.21 4.05
C ARG A 42 -4.26 22.62 4.89
N GLY A 43 -4.25 22.33 6.19
CA GLY A 43 -5.30 22.73 7.13
C GLY A 43 -6.47 21.75 7.24
N LEU A 44 -6.36 20.55 6.65
CA LEU A 44 -7.34 19.50 6.90
C LEU A 44 -7.22 19.00 8.34
N THR A 45 -8.35 18.64 8.93
CA THR A 45 -8.42 18.01 10.26
C THR A 45 -8.05 16.53 10.19
N ILE A 46 -7.71 15.95 11.34
CA ILE A 46 -7.42 14.52 11.47
C ILE A 46 -8.62 13.68 11.00
N GLU A 47 -9.82 14.11 11.36
CA GLU A 47 -11.08 13.46 11.00
C GLU A 47 -11.30 13.47 9.49
N GLU A 48 -11.09 14.61 8.82
CA GLU A 48 -11.21 14.71 7.35
C GLU A 48 -10.16 13.85 6.63
N VAL A 49 -8.91 13.87 7.09
CA VAL A 49 -7.83 13.05 6.51
C VAL A 49 -8.14 11.56 6.69
N SER A 50 -8.64 11.15 7.86
CA SER A 50 -9.03 9.76 8.13
C SER A 50 -10.12 9.28 7.17
N GLN A 51 -11.13 10.11 6.91
CA GLN A 51 -12.21 9.80 5.97
C GLN A 51 -11.74 9.75 4.51
N LEU A 52 -10.91 10.69 4.09
CA LEU A 52 -10.42 10.78 2.71
C LEU A 52 -9.48 9.62 2.33
N LEU A 53 -8.65 9.17 3.28
CA LEU A 53 -7.66 8.12 3.05
C LEU A 53 -8.16 6.73 3.49
N GLY A 54 -9.31 6.66 4.15
CA GLY A 54 -9.82 5.44 4.76
C GLY A 54 -8.87 4.89 5.82
N LEU A 55 -8.32 5.79 6.65
CA LEU A 55 -7.44 5.48 7.77
C LEU A 55 -8.22 5.69 9.08
N THR A 56 -7.70 5.15 10.18
CA THR A 56 -8.19 5.53 11.52
C THR A 56 -7.56 6.84 11.98
N PRO A 57 -8.20 7.61 12.88
CA PRO A 57 -7.59 8.79 13.48
C PRO A 57 -6.23 8.51 14.13
N GLU A 58 -6.06 7.33 14.74
CA GLU A 58 -4.79 6.87 15.31
C GLU A 58 -3.70 6.71 14.25
N GLN A 59 -4.01 6.09 13.09
CA GLN A 59 -3.06 5.94 11.99
C GLN A 59 -2.63 7.30 11.43
N VAL A 60 -3.56 8.26 11.36
CA VAL A 60 -3.27 9.64 10.92
C VAL A 60 -2.31 10.33 11.89
N ARG A 61 -2.49 10.14 13.21
CA ARG A 61 -1.57 10.69 14.23
C ARG A 61 -0.17 10.08 14.13
N LEU A 62 -0.08 8.76 14.08
CA LEU A 62 1.18 8.02 13.96
C LEU A 62 1.97 8.39 12.70
N ALA A 63 1.30 8.74 11.59
CA ALA A 63 1.96 9.16 10.36
C ALA A 63 2.62 10.55 10.44
N THR A 64 2.43 11.28 11.55
CA THR A 64 3.00 12.61 11.79
C THR A 64 3.87 12.74 13.03
N GLU A 65 3.98 11.68 13.83
CA GLU A 65 4.95 11.56 14.93
C GLU A 65 6.35 11.27 14.40
#